data_AF-A0A7S2WX36-F1
#
_entry.id   AF-A0A7S2WX36-F1
#
_cell.length_a   1.000
_cell.length_b   1.000
_cell.length_c   1.000
_cell.angle_alpha   90.00
_cell.angle_beta   90.00
_cell.angle_gamma   90.00
#
_symmetry.space_group_name_H-M   'P 1'
#
loop_
_entity.id
_entity.type
_entity.pdbx_description
1 polymer ?
#
loop_
_entity_poly.entity_id
_entity_poly.type
_entity_poly.pdbx_seq_one_letter_code
_entity_poly.pdbx_strand_id
1 'polypeptide(L)'
;APQLQEEGLLPGDLCAALEQLIVDQQLKDIIQVCMGSNTTDIAPKIWRAKVPLPTEWEALMQACEEFRRIKSKLDLVERDITSHRAHTSAIFESQSRLRENIKALENMPQSPLMERYMRDLDLEEDQLIQTRQQIGELSSEQATLKESLMTSKAQVQSIARDYKETGKMPVLATAGASGR
;
A
#
# COMPACT_ATOMS: atom_id res chain seq x y z
N ALA A 1 -3.06 -34.15 18.52
CA ALA A 1 -1.94 -34.13 19.47
C ALA A 1 -2.26 -34.81 20.80
N PRO A 2 -3.32 -34.45 21.55
CA PRO A 2 -3.51 -34.98 22.92
C PRO A 2 -3.77 -36.49 22.97
N GLN A 3 -4.52 -37.05 22.01
CA GLN A 3 -4.85 -38.49 21.97
C GLN A 3 -3.63 -39.41 21.79
N LEU A 4 -2.61 -38.98 21.03
CA LEU A 4 -1.38 -39.76 20.80
C LEU A 4 -0.40 -39.69 21.98
N GLN A 5 -0.54 -38.65 22.80
CA GLN A 5 0.25 -38.43 24.02
C GLN A 5 -0.37 -39.21 25.20
N GLU A 6 -1.71 -39.29 25.26
CA GLU A 6 -2.45 -40.16 26.20
C GLU A 6 -2.23 -41.65 25.94
N GLU A 7 -1.99 -42.05 24.68
CA GLU A 7 -1.65 -43.43 24.30
C GLU A 7 -0.17 -43.80 24.49
N GLY A 8 0.68 -42.86 24.95
CA GLY A 8 2.11 -43.09 25.20
C GLY A 8 2.97 -43.31 23.94
N LEU A 9 2.41 -43.02 22.75
CA LEU A 9 3.04 -43.26 21.45
C LEU A 9 4.04 -42.15 21.05
N LEU A 10 3.92 -40.96 21.64
CA LEU A 10 4.82 -39.84 21.42
C LEU A 10 5.35 -39.28 22.74
N PRO A 11 6.68 -39.09 22.89
CA PRO A 11 7.25 -38.37 24.02
C PRO A 11 6.65 -36.96 24.09
N GLY A 12 6.32 -36.48 25.29
CA GLY A 12 5.73 -35.14 25.45
C GLY A 12 6.59 -34.02 24.87
N ASP A 13 7.92 -34.17 24.93
CA ASP A 13 8.89 -33.23 24.36
C ASP A 13 8.79 -33.13 22.83
N LEU A 14 8.45 -34.24 22.16
CA LEU A 14 8.26 -34.27 20.71
C LEU A 14 6.94 -33.62 20.30
N CYS A 15 5.87 -33.82 21.08
CA CYS A 15 4.61 -33.11 20.86
C CYS A 15 4.80 -31.59 21.01
N ALA A 16 5.48 -31.14 22.06
CA ALA A 16 5.77 -29.72 22.28
C ALA A 16 6.63 -29.13 21.15
N ALA A 17 7.64 -29.87 20.67
CA ALA A 17 8.47 -29.43 19.54
C ALA A 17 7.69 -29.32 18.23
N LEU A 18 6.76 -30.25 17.97
CA LEU A 18 5.89 -30.21 16.79
C LEU A 18 4.90 -29.04 16.84
N GLU A 19 4.32 -28.77 18.02
CA GLU A 19 3.44 -27.61 18.23
C GLU A 19 4.19 -26.30 17.98
N GLN A 20 5.40 -26.15 18.54
CA GLN A 20 6.23 -24.99 18.30
C GLN A 20 6.57 -24.80 16.81
N LEU A 21 6.86 -25.89 16.09
CA LEU A 21 7.18 -25.84 14.67
C LEU A 21 5.97 -25.44 13.80
N ILE A 22 4.77 -25.89 14.16
CA ILE A 22 3.52 -25.47 13.50
C ILE A 22 3.31 -23.96 13.69
N VAL A 23 3.51 -23.48 14.92
CA VAL A 23 3.34 -22.07 15.28
C VAL A 23 4.36 -21.19 14.55
N ASP A 24 5.63 -21.61 14.47
CA ASP A 24 6.68 -20.92 13.71
C ASP A 24 6.35 -20.85 12.20
N GLN A 25 5.78 -21.92 11.64
CA GLN A 25 5.39 -21.95 10.24
C GLN A 25 4.22 -20.99 9.97
N GLN A 26 3.20 -21.00 10.83
CA GLN A 26 2.06 -20.07 10.73
C GLN A 26 2.52 -18.61 10.83
N LEU A 27 3.44 -18.30 11.74
CA LEU A 27 4.00 -16.95 11.87
C LEU A 27 4.70 -16.48 10.59
N LYS A 28 5.54 -17.35 10.00
CA LYS A 28 6.21 -17.06 8.73
C LYS A 28 5.20 -16.80 7.63
N ASP A 29 4.17 -17.61 7.53
CA ASP A 29 3.13 -17.46 6.52
C ASP A 29 2.41 -16.11 6.71
N ILE A 30 2.07 -15.71 7.95
CA ILE A 30 1.41 -14.40 8.26
C ILE A 30 2.29 -13.27 7.74
N ILE A 31 3.55 -13.28 8.16
CA ILE A 31 4.51 -12.23 7.83
C ILE A 31 4.73 -12.17 6.32
N GLN A 32 4.85 -13.32 5.66
CA GLN A 32 5.04 -13.40 4.21
C GLN A 32 3.83 -12.87 3.45
N VAL A 33 2.61 -13.23 3.86
CA VAL A 33 1.38 -12.71 3.23
C VAL A 33 1.18 -11.23 3.52
N CYS A 34 1.52 -10.77 4.72
CA CYS A 34 1.33 -9.36 5.09
C CYS A 34 2.36 -8.45 4.43
N MET A 35 3.61 -8.91 4.29
CA MET A 35 4.68 -8.17 3.60
C MET A 35 4.76 -8.45 2.10
N GLY A 36 3.94 -9.38 1.60
CA GLY A 36 3.89 -9.78 0.20
C GLY A 36 3.45 -8.66 -0.73
N SER A 37 3.81 -8.80 -2.01
CA SER A 37 3.47 -7.82 -3.06
C SER A 37 2.01 -7.92 -3.51
N ASN A 38 1.33 -9.05 -3.30
CA ASN A 38 -0.05 -9.25 -3.73
C ASN A 38 -1.08 -8.86 -2.66
N THR A 39 -1.87 -7.83 -2.95
CA THR A 39 -2.99 -7.38 -2.11
C THR A 39 -4.16 -8.36 -2.07
N THR A 40 -4.21 -9.33 -2.97
CA THR A 40 -5.21 -10.41 -3.05
C THR A 40 -4.96 -11.56 -2.08
N ASP A 41 -3.75 -11.69 -1.50
CA ASP A 41 -3.46 -12.76 -0.55
C ASP A 41 -4.15 -12.49 0.78
N ILE A 42 -5.18 -13.29 1.04
CA ILE A 42 -5.83 -13.60 2.31
C ILE A 42 -5.66 -12.49 3.37
N ALA A 43 -6.60 -11.55 3.43
CA ALA A 43 -6.64 -10.53 4.47
C ALA A 43 -6.57 -11.18 5.87
N PRO A 44 -5.92 -10.56 6.87
CA PRO A 44 -5.94 -10.96 8.29
C PRO A 44 -7.29 -11.49 8.81
N LYS A 45 -8.40 -10.92 8.34
CA LYS A 45 -9.76 -11.37 8.66
C LYS A 45 -10.07 -12.80 8.18
N ILE A 46 -9.58 -13.19 7.01
CA ILE A 46 -9.75 -14.55 6.48
C ILE A 46 -8.86 -15.54 7.26
N TRP A 47 -7.70 -15.09 7.77
CA TRP A 47 -6.88 -15.92 8.68
C TRP A 47 -7.62 -16.21 9.97
N ARG A 48 -8.17 -15.17 10.62
CA ARG A 48 -9.02 -15.33 11.81
C ARG A 48 -10.21 -16.26 11.57
N ALA A 49 -10.73 -16.33 10.34
CA ALA A 49 -11.85 -17.20 9.99
C ALA A 49 -11.45 -18.66 9.69
N LYS A 50 -10.20 -18.90 9.27
CA LYS A 50 -9.71 -20.24 8.88
C LYS A 50 -8.88 -20.94 9.94
N VAL A 51 -8.20 -20.18 10.79
CA VAL A 51 -7.31 -20.70 11.84
C VAL A 51 -7.61 -19.94 13.13
N PRO A 52 -7.92 -20.64 14.25
CA PRO A 52 -7.94 -20.00 15.55
C PRO A 52 -6.51 -19.56 15.89
N LEU A 53 -6.24 -18.28 15.71
CA LEU A 53 -4.94 -17.69 16.02
C LEU A 53 -4.86 -17.41 17.53
N PRO A 54 -3.68 -17.56 18.15
CA PRO A 54 -3.49 -17.21 19.55
C PRO A 54 -3.80 -15.73 19.82
N THR A 55 -4.46 -15.43 20.94
CA THR A 55 -4.81 -14.05 21.32
C THR A 55 -3.56 -13.18 21.50
N GLU A 56 -2.44 -13.76 21.94
CA GLU A 56 -1.16 -13.05 22.03
C GLU A 56 -0.67 -12.48 20.69
N TRP A 57 -1.15 -12.98 19.54
CA TRP A 57 -0.76 -12.51 18.21
C TRP A 57 -1.50 -11.26 17.75
N GLU A 58 -2.47 -10.77 18.52
CA GLU A 58 -3.30 -9.63 18.13
C GLU A 58 -2.46 -8.38 17.80
N ALA A 59 -1.38 -8.15 18.55
CA ALA A 59 -0.41 -7.08 18.29
C ALA A 59 0.24 -7.17 16.90
N LEU A 60 0.67 -8.38 16.50
CA LEU A 60 1.24 -8.63 15.17
C LEU A 60 0.18 -8.43 14.08
N MET A 61 -1.03 -8.94 14.31
CA MET A 61 -2.12 -8.82 13.33
C MET A 61 -2.49 -7.35 13.09
N GLN A 62 -2.57 -6.53 14.14
CA GLN A 62 -2.82 -5.10 14.02
C GLN A 62 -1.71 -4.39 13.24
N ALA A 63 -0.45 -4.68 13.53
CA ALA A 63 0.68 -4.10 12.81
C ALA A 63 0.66 -4.50 11.32
N CYS A 64 0.31 -5.75 11.01
CA CYS A 64 0.16 -6.26 9.65
C CYS A 64 -1.03 -5.63 8.90
N GLU A 65 -2.17 -5.44 9.57
CA GLU A 65 -3.34 -4.75 8.99
C GLU A 65 -3.00 -3.30 8.65
N GLU A 66 -2.30 -2.61 9.55
CA GLU A 66 -1.87 -1.23 9.33
C GLU A 66 -0.87 -1.12 8.17
N PHE A 67 0.12 -2.01 8.11
CA PHE A 67 1.06 -2.09 7.00
C PHE A 67 0.33 -2.23 5.65
N ARG A 68 -0.62 -3.15 5.56
CA ARG A 68 -1.41 -3.37 4.33
C ARG A 68 -2.30 -2.19 3.99
N ARG A 69 -2.88 -1.53 4.98
CA ARG A 69 -3.70 -0.33 4.79
C ARG A 69 -2.87 0.79 4.17
N ILE A 70 -1.69 1.08 4.73
CA ILE A 70 -0.77 2.10 4.22
C ILE A 70 -0.30 1.71 2.82
N LYS A 71 0.10 0.45 2.61
CA LYS A 71 0.54 -0.06 1.29
C LYS A 71 -0.53 0.11 0.22
N SER A 72 -1.76 -0.30 0.53
CA SER A 72 -2.89 -0.16 -0.42
C SER A 72 -3.17 1.30 -0.75
N LYS A 73 -3.03 2.20 0.22
CA LYS A 73 -3.20 3.63 -0.02
C LYS A 73 -2.07 4.19 -0.91
N LEU A 74 -0.84 3.77 -0.67
CA LEU A 74 0.32 4.12 -1.50
C LEU A 74 0.13 3.65 -2.94
N ASP A 75 -0.32 2.40 -3.14
CA ASP A 75 -0.57 1.85 -4.49
C ASP A 75 -1.65 2.64 -5.24
N LEU A 76 -2.68 3.16 -4.55
CA LEU A 76 -3.71 4.03 -5.14
C LEU A 76 -3.12 5.37 -5.55
N VAL A 77 -2.38 6.04 -4.67
CA VAL A 77 -1.73 7.33 -4.96
C VAL A 77 -0.74 7.19 -6.14
N GLU A 78 0.00 6.09 -6.23
CA GLU A 78 0.91 5.82 -7.35
C GLU A 78 0.19 5.64 -8.69
N ARG A 79 -1.00 5.01 -8.68
CA ARG A 79 -1.86 4.91 -9.86
C ARG A 79 -2.38 6.27 -10.28
N ASP A 80 -2.82 7.09 -9.33
CA ASP A 80 -3.35 8.43 -9.61
C ASP A 80 -2.27 9.34 -10.19
N ILE A 81 -1.05 9.34 -9.61
CA ILE A 81 0.11 10.06 -10.18
C ILE A 81 0.39 9.60 -11.60
N THR A 82 0.36 8.29 -11.85
CA THR A 82 0.59 7.72 -13.20
C THR A 82 -0.47 8.20 -14.19
N SER A 83 -1.74 8.20 -13.77
CA SER A 83 -2.87 8.68 -14.56
C SER A 83 -2.73 10.17 -14.92
N HIS A 84 -2.41 11.02 -13.93
CA HIS A 84 -2.20 12.46 -14.17
C HIS A 84 -1.00 12.75 -15.07
N ARG A 85 0.08 11.95 -14.98
CA ARG A 85 1.22 12.06 -15.90
C ARG A 85 0.85 11.68 -17.33
N ALA A 86 0.03 10.63 -17.51
CA ALA A 86 -0.49 10.27 -18.82
C ALA A 86 -1.39 11.39 -19.39
N HIS A 87 -2.24 11.99 -18.55
CA HIS A 87 -3.05 13.13 -18.95
C HIS A 87 -2.20 14.35 -19.37
N THR A 88 -1.14 14.65 -18.62
CA THR A 88 -0.17 15.70 -18.97
C THR A 88 0.47 15.45 -20.35
N SER A 89 0.83 14.19 -20.66
CA SER A 89 1.35 13.83 -21.99
C SER A 89 0.33 14.09 -23.10
N ALA A 90 -0.93 13.72 -22.87
CA ALA A 90 -2.01 13.94 -23.83
C ALA A 90 -2.26 15.44 -24.09
N ILE A 91 -2.18 16.28 -23.04
CA ILE A 91 -2.23 17.74 -23.20
C ILE A 91 -1.10 18.24 -24.09
N PHE A 92 0.15 17.81 -23.86
CA PHE A 92 1.27 18.24 -24.69
C PHE A 92 1.13 17.85 -26.17
N GLU A 93 0.63 16.64 -26.44
CA GLU A 93 0.33 16.19 -27.80
C GLU A 93 -0.76 17.06 -28.46
N SER A 94 -1.82 17.38 -27.71
CA SER A 94 -2.89 18.27 -28.17
C SER A 94 -2.39 19.68 -28.45
N GLN A 95 -1.65 20.28 -27.51
CA GLN A 95 -1.04 21.60 -27.68
C GLN A 95 -0.10 21.64 -28.88
N SER A 96 0.66 20.57 -29.15
CA SER A 96 1.53 20.49 -30.34
C SER A 96 0.71 20.59 -31.63
N ARG A 97 -0.40 19.84 -31.71
CA ARG A 97 -1.32 19.87 -32.85
C ARG A 97 -1.99 21.24 -33.01
N LEU A 98 -2.42 21.86 -31.91
CA LEU A 98 -3.00 23.21 -31.95
C LEU A 98 -1.99 24.23 -32.47
N ARG A 99 -0.74 24.17 -32.00
CA ARG A 99 0.35 25.04 -32.49
C ARG A 99 0.63 24.83 -33.98
N GLU A 100 0.61 23.59 -34.48
CA GLU A 100 0.74 23.30 -35.91
C GLU A 100 -0.43 23.85 -36.73
N ASN A 101 -1.66 23.69 -36.24
CA ASN A 101 -2.85 24.23 -36.89
C ASN A 101 -2.83 25.76 -36.95
N ILE A 102 -2.37 26.42 -35.89
CA ILE A 102 -2.19 27.88 -35.85
C ILE A 102 -1.18 28.32 -36.90
N LYS A 103 -0.03 27.65 -37.01
CA LYS A 103 0.96 27.93 -38.07
C LYS A 103 0.37 27.79 -39.48
N ALA A 104 -0.47 26.78 -39.71
CA ALA A 104 -1.14 26.61 -41.00
C ALA A 104 -2.12 27.75 -41.33
N LEU A 105 -2.59 28.48 -40.32
CA LEU A 105 -3.53 29.60 -40.45
C LEU A 105 -2.86 30.98 -40.35
N GLU A 106 -1.53 31.06 -40.36
CA GLU A 106 -0.77 32.30 -40.15
C GLU A 106 -1.12 33.41 -41.18
N ASN A 107 -1.48 33.01 -42.40
CA ASN A 107 -1.93 33.94 -43.45
C ASN A 107 -3.41 34.37 -43.33
N MET A 108 -4.16 33.82 -42.36
CA MET A 108 -5.55 34.13 -42.05
C MET A 108 -5.73 34.42 -40.54
N PRO A 109 -5.02 35.43 -40.00
CA PRO A 109 -4.91 35.66 -38.55
C PRO A 109 -6.23 36.05 -37.87
N GLN A 110 -7.23 36.53 -38.61
CA GLN A 110 -8.57 36.86 -38.08
C GLN A 110 -9.63 35.81 -38.43
N SER A 111 -9.23 34.57 -38.71
CA SER A 111 -10.22 33.50 -38.89
C SER A 111 -10.84 33.13 -37.53
N PRO A 112 -12.16 32.89 -37.46
CA PRO A 112 -12.80 32.38 -36.24
C PRO A 112 -12.18 31.07 -35.74
N LEU A 113 -11.54 30.32 -36.63
CA LEU A 113 -10.83 29.08 -36.33
C LEU A 113 -9.52 29.34 -35.56
N MET A 114 -8.79 30.41 -35.92
CA MET A 114 -7.59 30.85 -35.17
C MET A 114 -7.95 31.22 -33.73
N GLU A 115 -8.98 32.06 -33.55
CA GLU A 115 -9.45 32.47 -32.22
C GLU A 115 -9.91 31.28 -31.38
N ARG A 116 -10.51 30.26 -32.01
CA ARG A 116 -10.86 29.02 -31.32
C ARG A 116 -9.63 28.26 -30.86
N TYR A 117 -8.62 28.07 -31.71
CA TYR A 117 -7.41 27.36 -31.31
C TYR A 117 -6.61 28.08 -30.23
N MET A 118 -6.60 29.41 -30.20
CA MET A 118 -5.99 30.16 -29.09
C MET A 118 -6.74 29.94 -27.77
N ARG A 119 -8.08 29.97 -27.79
CA ARG A 119 -8.89 29.64 -26.60
C ARG A 119 -8.70 28.20 -26.12
N ASP A 120 -8.60 27.26 -27.05
CA ASP A 120 -8.34 25.86 -26.72
C ASP A 120 -6.94 25.70 -26.07
N LEU A 121 -5.93 26.43 -26.55
CA LEU A 121 -4.59 26.46 -25.93
C LEU A 121 -4.60 27.05 -24.52
N ASP A 122 -5.32 28.15 -24.30
CA ASP A 122 -5.44 28.77 -22.96
C ASP A 122 -6.09 27.78 -21.97
N LEU A 123 -7.17 27.11 -22.40
CA LEU A 123 -7.83 26.08 -21.59
C LEU A 123 -6.90 24.90 -21.27
N GLU A 124 -6.12 24.44 -22.26
CA GLU A 124 -5.16 23.36 -22.06
C GLU A 124 -4.02 23.75 -21.11
N GLU A 125 -3.60 25.02 -21.10
CA GLU A 125 -2.59 25.51 -20.15
C GLU A 125 -3.14 25.56 -18.72
N ASP A 126 -4.38 26.04 -18.52
CA ASP A 126 -5.04 26.00 -17.22
C ASP A 126 -5.17 24.57 -16.68
N GLN A 127 -5.55 23.62 -17.54
CA GLN A 127 -5.61 22.19 -17.20
C GLN A 127 -4.24 21.61 -16.85
N LEU A 128 -3.19 22.02 -17.57
CA LEU A 128 -1.81 21.60 -17.31
C LEU A 128 -1.34 22.07 -15.93
N ILE A 129 -1.62 23.33 -15.58
CA ILE A 129 -1.29 23.91 -14.28
C ILE A 129 -2.01 23.14 -13.17
N GLN A 130 -3.32 22.92 -13.32
CA GLN A 130 -4.13 22.17 -12.35
C GLN A 130 -3.60 20.73 -12.16
N THR A 131 -3.31 20.03 -13.25
CA THR A 131 -2.80 18.65 -13.21
C THR A 131 -1.44 18.57 -12.52
N ARG A 132 -0.55 19.54 -12.76
CA ARG A 132 0.76 19.62 -12.10
C ARG A 132 0.62 19.85 -10.60
N GLN A 133 -0.31 20.70 -10.18
CA GLN A 133 -0.58 20.92 -8.76
C GLN A 133 -1.07 19.63 -8.09
N GLN A 134 -2.01 18.92 -8.71
CA GLN A 134 -2.50 17.62 -8.22
C GLN A 134 -1.37 16.58 -8.10
N ILE A 135 -0.49 16.49 -9.09
CA ILE A 135 0.71 15.63 -9.01
C ILE A 135 1.59 16.03 -7.83
N GLY A 136 1.79 17.33 -7.58
CA GLY A 136 2.57 17.82 -6.45
C GLY A 136 1.98 17.40 -5.10
N GLU A 137 0.67 17.59 -4.92
CA GLU A 137 -0.07 17.18 -3.72
C GLU A 137 0.03 15.67 -3.48
N LEU A 138 -0.25 14.87 -4.52
CA LEU A 138 -0.15 13.41 -4.46
C LEU A 138 1.28 12.93 -4.21
N SER A 139 2.30 13.61 -4.76
CA SER A 139 3.71 13.25 -4.54
C SER A 139 4.15 13.51 -3.10
N SER A 140 3.65 14.59 -2.49
CA SER A 140 3.84 14.87 -1.06
C SER A 140 3.20 13.78 -0.20
N GLU A 141 1.95 13.42 -0.50
CA GLU A 141 1.26 12.32 0.19
C GLU A 141 1.98 10.99 0.01
N GLN A 142 2.48 10.69 -1.19
CA GLN A 142 3.26 9.50 -1.50
C GLN A 142 4.52 9.42 -0.62
N ALA A 143 5.23 10.53 -0.41
CA ALA A 143 6.41 10.58 0.43
C ALA A 143 6.06 10.25 1.89
N THR A 144 5.03 10.89 2.44
CA THR A 144 4.55 10.62 3.82
C THR A 144 4.09 9.17 3.99
N LEU A 145 3.40 8.60 3.00
CA LEU A 145 2.97 7.20 3.02
C LEU A 145 4.15 6.24 2.96
N LYS A 146 5.20 6.54 2.18
CA LYS A 146 6.43 5.73 2.13
C LYS A 146 7.15 5.71 3.47
N GLU A 147 7.26 6.85 4.15
CA GLU A 147 7.82 6.92 5.50
C GLU A 147 6.98 6.11 6.49
N SER A 148 5.66 6.29 6.47
CA SER A 148 4.72 5.55 7.32
C SER A 148 4.81 4.04 7.08
N LEU A 149 4.95 3.63 5.82
CA LEU A 149 5.09 2.23 5.42
C LEU A 149 6.40 1.63 5.94
N MET A 150 7.51 2.38 5.89
CA MET A 150 8.79 1.92 6.45
C MET A 150 8.70 1.75 7.96
N THR A 151 8.08 2.69 8.67
CA THR A 151 7.86 2.59 10.12
C THR A 151 7.00 1.37 10.48
N SER A 152 5.88 1.18 9.78
CA SER A 152 4.99 0.03 10.00
C SER A 152 5.67 -1.30 9.67
N LYS A 153 6.49 -1.34 8.60
CA LYS A 153 7.31 -2.52 8.27
C LYS A 153 8.31 -2.86 9.37
N ALA A 154 9.00 -1.85 9.90
CA ALA A 154 9.94 -2.04 11.01
C ALA A 154 9.23 -2.57 12.26
N GLN A 155 8.02 -2.08 12.54
CA GLN A 155 7.19 -2.57 13.64
C GLN A 155 6.82 -4.05 13.48
N VAL A 156 6.33 -4.47 12.31
CA VAL A 156 6.02 -5.88 12.02
C VAL A 156 7.27 -6.75 12.21
N GLN A 157 8.43 -6.31 11.71
CA GLN A 157 9.69 -7.03 11.84
C GLN A 157 10.20 -7.12 13.28
N SER A 158 10.01 -6.07 14.09
CA SER A 158 10.37 -6.08 15.51
C SER A 158 9.54 -7.12 16.27
N ILE A 159 8.21 -7.08 16.11
CA ILE A 159 7.29 -8.01 16.78
C ILE A 159 7.63 -9.46 16.42
N ALA A 160 7.89 -9.71 15.14
CA ALA A 160 8.29 -11.03 14.66
C ALA A 160 9.62 -11.52 15.27
N ARG A 161 10.60 -10.61 15.43
CA ARG A 161 11.90 -10.92 16.03
C ARG A 161 11.76 -11.21 17.52
N ASP A 162 11.06 -10.36 18.25
CA ASP A 162 10.84 -10.49 19.69
C ASP A 162 10.15 -11.82 20.02
N TYR A 163 9.19 -12.24 19.19
CA TYR A 163 8.57 -13.56 19.30
C TYR A 163 9.57 -14.70 19.12
N LYS A 164 10.43 -14.63 18.11
CA LYS A 164 11.43 -15.66 17.82
C LYS A 164 12.46 -15.79 18.95
N GLU A 165 12.82 -14.68 19.58
CA GLU A 165 13.83 -14.65 20.65
C GLU A 165 13.27 -15.08 22.01
N THR A 166 12.03 -14.69 22.32
CA THR A 166 11.45 -14.89 23.67
C THR A 166 10.40 -16.00 23.74
N GLY A 167 9.95 -16.51 22.59
CA GLY A 167 8.80 -17.42 22.48
C GLY A 167 7.47 -16.77 22.89
N LYS A 168 7.46 -15.45 23.14
CA LYS A 168 6.29 -14.69 23.59
C LYS A 168 6.10 -13.47 22.72
N MET A 169 4.85 -13.15 22.39
CA MET A 169 4.57 -11.92 21.66
C MET A 169 4.78 -10.71 22.57
N PRO A 170 5.41 -9.63 22.07
CA PRO A 170 5.49 -8.38 22.81
C PRO A 170 4.09 -7.79 22.96
N VAL A 171 3.72 -7.43 24.18
CA VAL A 171 2.52 -6.63 24.44
C VAL A 171 2.83 -5.23 23.93
N LEU A 172 2.29 -4.87 22.77
CA LEU A 172 2.34 -3.48 22.31
C LEU A 172 1.55 -2.64 23.32
N ALA A 173 2.23 -1.69 23.96
CA ALA A 173 1.54 -0.60 24.62
C ALA A 173 0.71 0.08 23.53
N THR A 174 -0.62 -0.06 23.59
CA THR A 174 -1.53 0.67 22.73
C THR A 174 -1.17 2.14 22.88
N ALA A 175 -0.58 2.74 21.85
CA ALA A 175 -0.38 4.17 21.79
C ALA A 175 -1.76 4.78 21.96
N GLY A 176 -1.98 5.35 23.15
CA GLY A 176 -3.26 5.84 23.59
C GLY A 176 -3.84 6.76 22.55
N ALA A 177 -5.14 6.61 22.31
CA ALA A 177 -5.99 7.67 21.82
C ALA A 177 -5.75 8.92 22.68
N SER A 178 -4.85 9.80 22.25
CA SER A 178 -4.67 11.14 22.78
C SER A 178 -4.90 12.11 21.63
N GLY A 179 -6.17 12.43 21.45
CA GLY A 179 -6.67 13.42 20.50
C GLY A 179 -8.09 13.80 20.91
N ARG A 180 -8.19 14.55 22.02
CA ARG A 180 -9.28 15.50 22.24
C ARG A 180 -8.70 16.89 22.12
#